data_AF-A0AAD4MRT4-F1
#
_entry.id   AF-A0AAD4MRT4-F1
#
_cell.length_a   1.000
_cell.length_b   1.000
_cell.length_c   1.000
_cell.angle_alpha   90.00
_cell.angle_beta   90.00
_cell.angle_gamma   90.00
#
_symmetry.space_group_name_H-M   'P 1'
#
loop_
_entity.id
_entity.type
_entity.pdbx_description
1 polymer ?
#
loop_
_entity_poly.entity_id
_entity_poly.type
_entity_poly.pdbx_seq_one_letter_code
_entity_poly.pdbx_strand_id
1 'polypeptide(L)'
;MYKIFLTVLAACQVSNIDASLHRELADACCSAELRSCCIDSFKFNRPMHHQDVCRSLDIDTLRNISKCVDHHLKFRGPETFDDIKCCHIVFDGDLNDPRGHCTHECHQAFRAVTLPPEAKMDRIKHCKLDNKMHPCFETCVSFYRVQLRSPSRWIGEFDATKYCDISPRLLEDTLMILEP
;
A
#
# COMPACT_ATOMS: atom_id res chain seq x y z
N MET A 1 52.49 -35.68 7.83
CA MET A 1 51.15 -35.96 7.30
C MET A 1 50.27 -34.73 7.54
N TYR A 2 50.14 -33.82 6.58
CA TYR A 2 49.22 -32.68 6.68
C TYR A 2 48.07 -32.89 5.71
N LYS A 3 46.88 -33.11 6.27
CA LYS A 3 45.64 -33.30 5.51
C LYS A 3 45.20 -31.98 4.89
N ILE A 4 44.97 -32.07 3.59
CA ILE A 4 44.42 -31.06 2.69
C ILE A 4 43.01 -30.67 3.16
N PHE A 5 42.79 -29.40 3.49
CA PHE A 5 41.45 -28.82 3.55
C PHE A 5 41.21 -28.03 2.26
N LEU A 6 40.61 -28.72 1.28
CA LEU A 6 40.00 -28.09 0.10
C LEU A 6 38.71 -27.42 0.56
N THR A 7 38.78 -26.13 0.89
CA THR A 7 37.59 -25.28 1.02
C THR A 7 36.98 -25.07 -0.36
N VAL A 8 35.83 -25.71 -0.59
CA VAL A 8 34.94 -25.47 -1.72
C VAL A 8 34.48 -24.01 -1.66
N LEU A 9 35.00 -23.18 -2.55
CA LEU A 9 34.42 -21.87 -2.87
C LEU A 9 33.11 -22.11 -3.63
N ALA A 10 32.02 -22.29 -2.89
CA ALA A 10 30.69 -22.17 -3.44
C ALA A 10 30.48 -20.69 -3.81
N ALA A 11 30.53 -20.40 -5.11
CA ALA A 11 30.23 -19.08 -5.65
C ALA A 11 28.79 -18.69 -5.27
N CYS A 12 28.65 -17.63 -4.49
CA CYS A 12 27.39 -16.90 -4.34
C CYS A 12 27.01 -16.28 -5.69
N GLN A 13 26.23 -16.99 -6.50
CA GLN A 13 25.45 -16.36 -7.56
C GLN A 13 24.18 -15.77 -6.95
N VAL A 14 24.32 -14.60 -6.31
CA VAL A 14 23.16 -13.78 -5.92
C VAL A 14 22.65 -13.09 -7.18
N SER A 15 21.70 -13.75 -7.84
CA SER A 15 20.62 -13.21 -8.68
C SER A 15 20.83 -11.82 -9.32
N ASN A 16 21.42 -11.78 -10.51
CA ASN A 16 21.31 -10.63 -11.44
C ASN A 16 19.94 -10.54 -12.14
N ILE A 17 18.97 -11.38 -11.76
CA ILE A 17 17.66 -11.55 -12.41
C ILE A 17 16.69 -10.40 -12.04
N ASP A 18 16.96 -9.65 -10.98
CA ASP A 18 16.02 -8.65 -10.45
C ASP A 18 16.17 -7.26 -11.11
N ALA A 19 17.35 -6.91 -11.62
CA ALA A 19 17.59 -5.58 -12.19
C ALA A 19 17.01 -5.40 -13.61
N SER A 20 16.88 -6.48 -14.39
CA SER A 20 16.31 -6.42 -15.74
C SER A 20 14.80 -6.28 -15.70
N LEU A 21 14.12 -7.00 -14.79
CA LEU A 21 12.66 -6.95 -14.65
C LEU A 21 12.15 -5.53 -14.36
N HIS A 22 12.78 -4.81 -13.43
CA HIS A 22 12.38 -3.46 -13.09
C HIS A 22 12.50 -2.47 -14.26
N ARG A 23 13.50 -2.66 -15.13
CA ARG A 23 13.67 -1.84 -16.34
C ARG A 23 12.61 -2.18 -17.38
N GLU A 24 12.34 -3.46 -17.60
CA GLU A 24 11.29 -3.91 -18.52
C GLU A 24 9.90 -3.41 -18.09
N LEU A 25 9.60 -3.46 -16.79
CA LEU A 25 8.37 -2.90 -16.23
C LEU A 25 8.28 -1.38 -16.42
N ALA A 26 9.37 -0.65 -16.17
CA ALA A 26 9.40 0.79 -16.38
C ALA A 26 9.22 1.16 -17.86
N ASP A 27 9.80 0.37 -18.77
CA ASP A 27 9.67 0.55 -20.22
C ASP A 27 8.24 0.30 -20.70
N ALA A 28 7.56 -0.68 -20.09
CA ALA A 28 6.19 -1.04 -20.44
C ALA A 28 5.14 -0.10 -19.83
N CYS A 29 5.35 0.35 -18.58
CA CYS A 29 4.30 0.99 -17.79
C CYS A 29 4.49 2.50 -17.57
N CYS A 30 5.66 3.06 -17.87
CA CYS A 30 5.95 4.47 -17.63
C CYS A 30 6.28 5.22 -18.90
N SER A 31 5.95 6.52 -18.93
CA SER A 31 6.41 7.40 -20.00
C SER A 31 7.93 7.59 -19.92
N ALA A 32 8.55 8.00 -21.03
CA ALA A 32 9.99 8.23 -21.11
C ALA A 32 10.50 9.21 -20.03
N GLU A 33 9.70 10.23 -19.71
CA GLU A 33 10.00 11.24 -18.68
C GLU A 33 10.02 10.64 -17.25
N LEU A 34 9.16 9.66 -16.99
CA LEU A 34 9.01 9.01 -15.68
C LEU A 34 9.86 7.75 -15.52
N ARG A 35 10.55 7.32 -16.58
CA ARG A 35 11.22 6.04 -16.63
C ARG A 35 12.24 5.84 -15.50
N SER A 36 13.11 6.82 -15.26
CA SER A 36 14.11 6.74 -14.18
C SER A 36 13.46 6.65 -12.80
N CYS A 37 12.43 7.45 -12.57
CA CYS A 37 11.60 7.43 -11.37
C CYS A 37 10.97 6.06 -11.11
N CYS A 38 10.41 5.45 -12.17
CA CYS A 38 9.81 4.13 -12.10
C CYS A 38 10.85 3.06 -11.76
N ILE A 39 12.00 3.05 -12.45
CA ILE A 39 13.07 2.08 -12.18
C ILE A 39 13.49 2.13 -10.71
N ASP A 40 13.72 3.32 -10.16
CA ASP A 40 14.12 3.48 -8.77
C ASP A 40 13.00 3.05 -7.81
N SER A 41 11.76 3.48 -8.05
CA SER A 41 10.61 3.13 -7.21
C SER A 41 10.36 1.63 -7.19
N PHE A 42 10.41 1.00 -8.38
CA PHE A 42 10.16 -0.43 -8.56
C PHE A 42 11.24 -1.26 -7.86
N LYS A 43 12.51 -0.93 -8.11
CA LYS A 43 13.67 -1.64 -7.55
C LYS A 43 13.66 -1.67 -6.02
N PHE A 44 13.17 -0.62 -5.37
CA PHE A 44 13.21 -0.49 -3.92
C PHE A 44 11.84 -0.64 -3.26
N ASN A 45 10.80 -1.01 -4.02
CA ASN A 45 9.40 -1.03 -3.55
C ASN A 45 9.00 0.26 -2.84
N ARG A 46 9.47 1.38 -3.39
CA ARG A 46 9.24 2.70 -2.81
C ARG A 46 8.02 3.36 -3.45
N PRO A 47 7.26 4.12 -2.68
CA PRO A 47 6.20 4.97 -3.19
C PRO A 47 6.65 5.85 -4.37
N MET A 48 5.86 5.90 -5.43
CA MET A 48 6.14 6.80 -6.54
C MET A 48 5.76 8.22 -6.14
N HIS A 49 6.66 8.94 -5.44
CA HIS A 49 6.60 10.39 -5.12
C HIS A 49 7.88 10.91 -4.41
N HIS A 50 8.99 10.15 -4.42
CA HIS A 50 10.17 10.43 -3.58
C HIS A 50 11.29 11.29 -4.21
N GLN A 51 11.28 11.53 -5.52
CA GLN A 51 12.30 12.33 -6.22
C GLN A 51 11.64 13.44 -7.04
N ASP A 52 12.40 14.49 -7.40
CA ASP A 52 11.87 15.76 -7.95
C ASP A 52 10.95 15.57 -9.17
N VAL A 53 11.31 14.71 -10.13
CA VAL A 53 10.47 14.40 -11.31
C VAL A 53 9.24 13.56 -10.95
N CYS A 54 9.32 12.74 -9.90
CA CYS A 54 8.20 11.92 -9.41
C CYS A 54 7.22 12.70 -8.53
N ARG A 55 7.65 13.85 -7.99
CA ARG A 55 6.96 14.52 -6.86
C ARG A 55 5.60 15.09 -7.25
N SER A 56 5.39 15.33 -8.55
CA SER A 56 4.17 15.90 -9.10
C SER A 56 3.32 14.89 -9.87
N LEU A 57 3.53 13.58 -9.69
CA LEU A 57 2.67 12.59 -10.32
C LEU A 57 1.24 12.76 -9.82
N ASP A 58 0.32 13.01 -10.75
CA ASP A 58 -1.10 13.04 -10.45
C ASP A 58 -1.63 11.63 -10.16
N ILE A 59 -2.80 11.58 -9.52
CA ILE A 59 -3.41 10.35 -9.04
C ILE A 59 -3.84 9.41 -10.19
N ASP A 60 -4.19 9.95 -11.36
CA ASP A 60 -4.64 9.18 -12.51
C ASP A 60 -3.45 8.51 -13.20
N THR A 61 -2.33 9.24 -13.33
CA THR A 61 -1.06 8.67 -13.80
C THR A 61 -0.59 7.55 -12.88
N LEU A 62 -0.60 7.75 -11.56
CA LEU A 62 -0.24 6.69 -10.59
C LEU A 62 -1.17 5.48 -10.69
N ARG A 63 -2.49 5.70 -10.83
CA ARG A 63 -3.47 4.63 -11.03
C ARG A 63 -3.18 3.82 -12.29
N ASN A 64 -2.87 4.48 -13.41
CA ASN A 64 -2.58 3.83 -14.68
C ASN A 64 -1.28 3.01 -14.60
N ILE A 65 -0.24 3.56 -13.98
CA ILE A 65 1.03 2.84 -13.75
C ILE A 65 0.78 1.62 -12.85
N SER A 66 0.04 1.76 -11.74
CA SER A 66 -0.29 0.63 -10.86
C SER A 66 -1.02 -0.46 -11.62
N LYS A 67 -2.06 -0.13 -12.40
CA LYS A 67 -2.81 -1.13 -13.19
C LYS A 67 -1.93 -1.87 -14.19
N CYS A 68 -1.01 -1.17 -14.85
CA CYS A 68 -0.05 -1.79 -15.76
C CYS A 68 0.89 -2.74 -15.01
N VAL A 69 1.48 -2.29 -13.90
CA VAL A 69 2.40 -3.10 -13.08
C VAL A 69 1.69 -4.34 -12.53
N ASP A 70 0.47 -4.19 -11.99
CA ASP A 70 -0.35 -5.28 -11.47
C ASP A 70 -0.60 -6.35 -12.55
N HIS A 71 -0.87 -5.91 -13.79
CA HIS A 71 -1.04 -6.80 -14.94
C HIS A 71 0.24 -7.57 -15.30
N HIS A 72 1.40 -6.89 -15.34
CA HIS A 72 2.67 -7.52 -15.70
C HIS A 72 3.20 -8.47 -14.60
N LEU A 73 3.09 -8.07 -13.33
CA LEU A 73 3.51 -8.87 -12.19
C LEU A 73 2.50 -9.97 -11.82
N LYS A 74 1.34 -9.98 -12.48
CA LYS A 74 0.24 -10.93 -12.25
C LYS A 74 -0.12 -11.01 -10.77
N PHE A 75 -0.13 -9.86 -10.09
CA PHE A 75 -0.52 -9.81 -8.69
C PHE A 75 -1.91 -10.41 -8.54
N ARG A 76 -2.01 -11.43 -7.69
CA ARG A 76 -3.24 -12.15 -7.40
C ARG A 76 -3.83 -11.54 -6.16
N GLY A 77 -4.61 -10.49 -6.32
CA GLY A 77 -5.25 -9.85 -5.19
C GLY A 77 -6.34 -8.92 -5.68
N PRO A 78 -7.45 -8.81 -4.95
CA PRO A 78 -8.45 -7.79 -5.23
C PRO A 78 -7.98 -6.36 -4.88
N GLU A 79 -6.80 -6.19 -4.25
CA GLU A 79 -6.22 -4.90 -3.85
C GLU A 79 -5.77 -4.10 -5.06
N THR A 80 -6.43 -2.98 -5.27
CA THR A 80 -6.12 -2.05 -6.37
C THR A 80 -5.69 -0.72 -5.81
N PHE A 81 -5.01 0.09 -6.62
CA PHE A 81 -4.72 1.47 -6.26
C PHE A 81 -5.97 2.26 -5.82
N ASP A 82 -7.16 1.91 -6.32
CA ASP A 82 -8.41 2.59 -5.98
C ASP A 82 -8.83 2.39 -4.52
N ASP A 83 -8.27 1.40 -3.82
CA ASP A 83 -8.49 1.16 -2.39
C ASP A 83 -7.80 2.23 -1.51
N ILE A 84 -6.90 3.06 -2.07
CA ILE A 84 -6.22 4.15 -1.36
C ILE A 84 -7.19 5.15 -0.70
N LYS A 85 -8.40 5.31 -1.25
CA LYS A 85 -9.43 6.19 -0.66
C LYS A 85 -9.85 5.75 0.75
N CYS A 86 -9.78 4.45 1.05
CA CYS A 86 -10.12 3.93 2.37
C CYS A 86 -9.11 4.36 3.44
N CYS A 87 -7.89 4.75 3.06
CA CYS A 87 -6.89 5.23 4.00
C CYS A 87 -7.40 6.46 4.78
N HIS A 88 -7.91 7.47 4.07
CA HIS A 88 -8.47 8.66 4.71
C HIS A 88 -9.79 8.38 5.42
N ILE A 89 -10.70 7.63 4.78
CA ILE A 89 -12.02 7.38 5.37
C ILE A 89 -11.92 6.68 6.73
N VAL A 90 -10.95 5.78 6.88
CA VAL A 90 -10.82 4.92 8.07
C VAL A 90 -9.85 5.47 9.10
N PHE A 91 -8.66 5.91 8.71
CA PHE A 91 -7.63 6.32 9.68
C PHE A 91 -7.67 7.79 10.06
N ASP A 92 -8.40 8.64 9.31
CA ASP A 92 -8.54 10.04 9.71
C ASP A 92 -9.38 10.17 11.00
N GLY A 93 -8.96 11.06 11.90
CA GLY A 93 -9.59 11.22 13.21
C GLY A 93 -9.41 10.05 14.20
N ASP A 94 -8.51 9.09 13.93
CA ASP A 94 -8.09 8.11 14.93
C ASP A 94 -7.26 8.78 16.03
N LEU A 95 -7.84 8.93 17.22
CA LEU A 95 -7.20 9.62 18.34
C LEU A 95 -6.03 8.82 18.93
N ASN A 96 -5.96 7.52 18.63
CA ASN A 96 -4.81 6.67 18.95
C ASN A 96 -3.71 6.73 17.88
N ASP A 97 -3.89 7.53 16.82
CA ASP A 97 -2.87 7.87 15.82
C ASP A 97 -2.89 9.38 15.51
N PRO A 98 -2.59 10.24 16.51
CA PRO A 98 -2.73 11.70 16.37
C PRO A 98 -1.74 12.31 15.36
N ARG A 99 -0.72 11.56 14.94
CA ARG A 99 0.24 11.98 13.91
C ARG A 99 -0.15 11.51 12.51
N GLY A 100 -1.24 10.76 12.37
CA GLY A 100 -1.69 10.19 11.09
C GLY A 100 -0.67 9.23 10.47
N HIS A 101 0.08 8.50 11.29
CA HIS A 101 1.08 7.54 10.83
C HIS A 101 0.44 6.42 10.00
N CYS A 102 -0.70 5.87 10.42
CA CYS A 102 -1.42 4.84 9.69
C CYS A 102 -2.00 5.37 8.37
N THR A 103 -2.53 6.60 8.35
CA THR A 103 -2.93 7.26 7.09
C THR A 103 -1.74 7.38 6.13
N HIS A 104 -0.58 7.81 6.64
CA HIS A 104 0.64 7.92 5.87
C HIS A 104 1.11 6.57 5.33
N GLU A 105 1.29 5.57 6.18
CA GLU A 105 1.75 4.23 5.80
C GLU A 105 0.81 3.58 4.77
N CYS A 106 -0.50 3.78 4.93
CA CYS A 106 -1.51 3.32 3.98
C CYS A 106 -1.32 3.96 2.60
N HIS A 107 -1.16 5.28 2.53
CA HIS A 107 -0.86 5.97 1.27
C HIS A 107 0.45 5.50 0.64
N GLN A 108 1.50 5.34 1.44
CA GLN A 108 2.79 4.86 0.93
C GLN A 108 2.68 3.44 0.38
N ALA A 109 1.95 2.55 1.06
CA ALA A 109 1.72 1.17 0.59
C ALA A 109 1.05 1.15 -0.79
N PHE A 110 -0.02 1.92 -1.00
CA PHE A 110 -0.72 1.96 -2.30
C PHE A 110 0.08 2.66 -3.41
N ARG A 111 0.91 3.66 -3.06
CA ARG A 111 1.79 4.33 -4.02
C ARG A 111 3.04 3.53 -4.38
N ALA A 112 3.37 2.49 -3.62
CA ALA A 112 4.41 1.51 -3.94
C ALA A 112 3.84 0.46 -4.89
N VAL A 113 3.83 0.75 -6.19
CA VAL A 113 3.09 -0.04 -7.19
C VAL A 113 3.63 -1.46 -7.41
N THR A 114 4.90 -1.71 -7.12
CA THR A 114 5.50 -3.06 -7.15
C THR A 114 5.36 -3.82 -5.83
N LEU A 115 4.76 -3.21 -4.81
CA LEU A 115 4.49 -3.90 -3.54
C LEU A 115 3.28 -4.82 -3.74
N PRO A 116 3.41 -6.14 -3.46
CA PRO A 116 2.29 -7.07 -3.60
C PRO A 116 1.11 -6.71 -2.69
N PRO A 117 -0.14 -7.02 -3.10
CA PRO A 117 -1.35 -6.84 -2.29
C PRO A 117 -1.22 -7.25 -0.82
N GLU A 118 -0.70 -8.45 -0.56
CA GLU A 118 -0.57 -9.00 0.79
C GLU A 118 0.41 -8.17 1.63
N ALA A 119 1.50 -7.71 1.02
CA ALA A 119 2.49 -6.87 1.67
C ALA A 119 1.96 -5.44 1.92
N LYS A 120 1.09 -4.91 1.05
CA LYS A 120 0.38 -3.65 1.28
C LYS A 120 -0.52 -3.77 2.50
N MET A 121 -1.33 -4.83 2.57
CA MET A 121 -2.24 -5.09 3.69
C MET A 121 -1.46 -5.30 4.99
N ASP A 122 -0.38 -6.07 4.96
CA ASP A 122 0.46 -6.32 6.14
C ASP A 122 1.07 -5.02 6.70
N ARG A 123 1.55 -4.14 5.81
CA ARG A 123 2.09 -2.82 6.18
C ARG A 123 1.02 -1.93 6.84
N ILE A 124 -0.22 -1.95 6.33
CA ILE A 124 -1.33 -1.18 6.90
C ILE A 124 -1.77 -1.77 8.24
N LYS A 125 -1.85 -3.10 8.35
CA LYS A 125 -2.20 -3.79 9.59
C LYS A 125 -1.24 -3.44 10.73
N HIS A 126 0.05 -3.38 10.42
CA HIS A 126 1.11 -3.15 11.41
C HIS A 126 1.62 -1.71 11.45
N CYS A 127 0.86 -0.73 10.91
CA CYS A 127 1.22 0.69 11.03
C CYS A 127 1.26 1.16 12.49
N LYS A 128 0.62 0.45 13.42
CA LYS A 128 0.77 0.64 14.86
C LYS A 128 0.64 -0.70 15.58
N LEU A 129 1.09 -0.75 16.84
CA LEU A 129 1.17 -1.99 17.63
C LEU A 129 -0.19 -2.70 17.78
N ASP A 130 -1.28 -1.94 17.91
CA ASP A 130 -2.66 -2.45 17.97
C ASP A 130 -3.57 -1.63 17.04
N ASN A 131 -3.60 -2.00 15.75
CA ASN A 131 -4.42 -1.30 14.76
C ASN A 131 -5.88 -1.78 14.77
N LYS A 132 -6.66 -1.32 15.76
CA LYS A 132 -8.11 -1.58 15.86
C LYS A 132 -8.92 -1.08 14.65
N MET A 133 -8.38 -0.16 13.86
CA MET A 133 -9.03 0.38 12.65
C MET A 133 -8.79 -0.49 11.40
N HIS A 134 -7.88 -1.47 11.44
CA HIS A 134 -7.60 -2.33 10.28
C HIS A 134 -8.82 -3.14 9.79
N PRO A 135 -9.64 -3.77 10.64
CA PRO A 135 -10.85 -4.47 10.18
C PRO A 135 -11.85 -3.53 9.47
N CYS A 136 -11.93 -2.27 9.91
CA CYS A 136 -12.73 -1.24 9.25
C CYS A 136 -12.17 -0.92 7.86
N PHE A 137 -10.85 -0.84 7.72
CA PHE A 137 -10.17 -0.67 6.44
C PHE A 137 -10.53 -1.80 5.45
N GLU A 138 -10.44 -3.06 5.88
CA GLU A 138 -10.83 -4.22 5.06
C GLU A 138 -12.31 -4.19 4.64
N THR A 139 -13.18 -3.68 5.52
CA THR A 139 -14.62 -3.52 5.26
C THR A 139 -14.87 -2.42 4.22
N CYS A 140 -14.19 -1.27 4.34
CA CYS A 140 -14.25 -0.18 3.36
C CYS A 140 -13.82 -0.66 1.96
N VAL A 141 -12.69 -1.37 1.92
CA VAL A 141 -12.14 -1.95 0.68
C VAL A 141 -13.16 -2.91 0.05
N SER A 142 -13.74 -3.81 0.85
CA SER A 142 -14.76 -4.74 0.39
C SER A 142 -16.01 -4.04 -0.14
N PHE A 143 -16.47 -2.97 0.52
CA PHE A 143 -17.61 -2.16 0.09
C PHE A 143 -17.40 -1.59 -1.32
N TYR A 144 -16.29 -0.90 -1.54
CA TYR A 144 -16.02 -0.29 -2.84
C TYR A 144 -15.77 -1.30 -3.96
N ARG A 145 -15.29 -2.49 -3.63
CA ARG A 145 -15.16 -3.58 -4.60
C ARG A 145 -16.51 -4.11 -5.07
N VAL A 146 -17.50 -4.20 -4.19
CA VAL A 146 -18.89 -4.54 -4.60
C VAL A 146 -19.41 -3.50 -5.59
N GLN A 147 -19.20 -2.21 -5.30
CA GLN A 147 -19.56 -1.11 -6.21
C GLN A 147 -18.87 -1.24 -7.58
N LEU A 148 -17.57 -1.54 -7.62
CA LEU A 148 -16.82 -1.70 -8.87
C LEU A 148 -17.27 -2.91 -9.70
N ARG A 149 -17.63 -4.02 -9.04
CA ARG A 149 -18.15 -5.24 -9.71
C ARG A 149 -19.59 -5.11 -10.17
N SER A 150 -20.34 -4.15 -9.66
CA SER A 150 -21.73 -3.89 -10.04
C SER A 150 -21.96 -2.40 -10.26
N PRO A 151 -21.37 -1.80 -11.32
CA PRO A 151 -21.44 -0.35 -11.55
C PRO A 151 -22.87 0.18 -11.69
N SER A 152 -23.78 -0.67 -12.18
CA SER A 152 -25.22 -0.38 -12.32
C SER A 152 -25.98 -0.31 -10.99
N ARG A 153 -25.37 -0.74 -9.88
CA ARG A 153 -25.96 -0.70 -8.54
C ARG A 153 -25.12 0.23 -7.66
N TRP A 154 -25.51 1.50 -7.62
CA TRP A 154 -24.94 2.44 -6.67
C TRP A 154 -25.35 2.05 -5.25
N ILE A 155 -24.38 1.71 -4.39
CA ILE A 155 -24.59 1.29 -3.00
C ILE A 155 -24.29 2.41 -1.98
N GLY A 156 -23.96 3.61 -2.45
CA GLY A 156 -23.67 4.76 -1.61
C GLY A 156 -22.18 5.05 -1.42
N GLU A 157 -21.90 6.01 -0.55
CA GLU A 157 -20.57 6.23 0.02
C GLU A 157 -20.37 5.35 1.25
N PHE A 158 -19.12 4.99 1.54
CA PHE A 158 -18.81 4.21 2.74
C PHE A 158 -18.88 5.13 3.96
N ASP A 159 -19.76 4.80 4.90
CA ASP A 159 -19.91 5.50 6.17
C ASP A 159 -19.26 4.69 7.29
N ALA A 160 -18.07 5.13 7.73
CA ALA A 160 -17.34 4.47 8.80
C ALA A 160 -18.13 4.41 10.12
N THR A 161 -19.03 5.37 10.40
CA THR A 161 -19.84 5.37 11.62
C THR A 161 -20.90 4.27 11.63
N LYS A 162 -21.30 3.79 10.45
CA LYS A 162 -22.29 2.73 10.27
C LYS A 162 -21.66 1.33 10.24
N TYR A 163 -20.48 1.21 9.64
CA TYR A 163 -19.87 -0.09 9.34
C TYR A 163 -18.70 -0.46 10.25
N CYS A 164 -18.24 0.46 11.10
CA CYS A 164 -17.05 0.25 11.92
C CYS A 164 -17.31 0.56 13.39
N ASP A 165 -16.57 -0.12 14.25
CA ASP A 165 -16.39 0.33 15.62
C ASP A 165 -15.51 1.58 15.63
N ILE A 166 -16.14 2.74 15.77
CA ILE A 166 -15.46 4.04 15.84
C ILE A 166 -15.06 4.43 17.27
N SER A 167 -15.25 3.54 18.26
CA SER A 167 -14.80 3.77 19.64
C SER A 167 -13.33 4.21 19.72
N PRO A 168 -12.38 3.71 18.89
CA PRO A 168 -11.00 4.21 18.89
C PRO A 168 -10.84 5.69 18.48
N ARG A 169 -11.85 6.30 17.84
CA ARG A 169 -11.91 7.74 17.55
C ARG A 169 -12.51 8.57 18.68
N LEU A 170 -13.06 7.92 19.70
CA LEU A 170 -13.54 8.55 20.91
C LEU A 170 -12.43 8.38 21.95
N LEU A 171 -12.06 9.46 22.66
CA LEU A 171 -11.11 9.34 23.77
C LEU A 171 -11.72 8.36 24.78
N GLU A 172 -11.01 7.28 25.10
CA GLU A 172 -11.39 6.34 26.17
C GLU A 172 -11.57 7.07 27.53
N ASP A 173 -11.08 8.31 27.66
CA ASP A 173 -11.17 9.13 28.88
C ASP A 173 -12.35 10.11 28.98
N THR A 174 -13.28 10.17 28.00
CA THR A 174 -14.45 11.09 28.10
C THR A 174 -15.63 10.51 28.89
N LEU A 175 -15.42 9.44 29.65
CA LEU A 175 -16.41 8.79 30.51
C LEU A 175 -16.15 9.01 32.02
N MET A 176 -15.29 9.97 32.37
CA MET A 176 -15.25 10.52 33.73
C MET A 176 -15.65 11.99 33.69
N ILE A 177 -16.50 12.39 34.64
CA ILE A 177 -17.21 13.67 34.76
C ILE A 177 -18.52 13.70 33.97
N LEU A 178 -19.56 13.11 34.56
CA LEU A 178 -20.83 13.78 34.88
C LEU A 178 -21.66 12.79 35.72
N GLU A 179 -21.28 12.62 36.99
CA GLU A 179 -22.24 12.22 38.01
C GLU A 179 -22.58 13.47 38.85
N PRO A 180 -23.88 13.77 39.05
CA PRO A 180 -24.34 14.91 39.84
C PRO A 180 -24.13 14.75 41.34
#